data_AF-A0A382G6N3-F1
#
_entry.id   AF-A0A382G6N3-F1
#
_cell.length_a   1.000
_cell.length_b   1.000
_cell.length_c   1.000
_cell.angle_alpha   90.00
_cell.angle_beta   90.00
_cell.angle_gamma   90.00
#
_symmetry.space_group_name_H-M   'P 1'
#
loop_
_entity.id
_entity.type
_entity.pdbx_description
1 polymer ?
#
loop_
_entity_poly.entity_id
_entity_poly.type
_entity_poly.pdbx_seq_one_letter_code
_entity_poly.pdbx_strand_id
1 'polypeptide(L)'
;MSISEVYATDAKVRWFASEGDVNSKLASIIGKKFEDYREKWDAANRFELETDFPLFLQLETNQICNLRCPSCPIGQPEAYAKYISPEKMDWNLYQKIILEGEKYACPSLEPQGTNEPLLDQNLENYIKFAADHGFIDIMLNTNGTILSEERARKFLKSGITRVRFSLDAATKETYEQVRLGGKFDSTMKNIERFLEIKKQEKLDL
;
A
#
# COMPACT_ATOMS: atom_id res chain seq x y z
N MET A 1 8.87 2.47 27.55
CA MET A 1 9.16 3.91 27.39
C MET A 1 7.88 4.59 26.95
N SER A 2 7.44 5.64 27.63
CA SER A 2 6.18 6.31 27.33
C SER A 2 6.27 7.03 25.98
N ILE A 3 5.43 6.65 25.03
CA ILE A 3 5.35 7.28 23.71
C ILE A 3 4.70 8.65 23.90
N SER A 4 5.53 9.66 24.17
CA SER A 4 5.18 11.07 24.02
C SER A 4 6.07 11.67 22.94
N GLU A 5 6.02 11.08 21.74
CA GLU A 5 6.64 11.72 20.58
C GLU A 5 5.60 12.68 19.98
N VAL A 6 5.92 13.96 20.05
CA VAL A 6 5.13 15.03 19.46
C VAL A 6 5.39 15.00 17.95
N TYR A 7 4.55 14.27 17.20
CA TYR A 7 4.68 14.12 15.75
C TYR A 7 4.21 15.33 14.92
N ALA A 8 3.67 16.36 15.58
CA ALA A 8 3.21 17.58 14.92
C ALA A 8 3.65 18.81 15.68
N THR A 9 4.18 19.79 14.94
CA THR A 9 4.75 21.04 15.47
C THR A 9 3.74 21.89 16.23
N ASP A 10 2.43 21.65 16.05
CA ASP A 10 1.36 22.42 16.65
C ASP A 10 0.67 21.75 17.85
N ALA A 11 1.10 20.54 18.25
CA ALA A 11 0.51 19.73 19.33
C ALA A 11 -1.01 19.47 19.19
N LYS A 12 -1.61 19.67 18.00
CA LYS A 12 -3.04 19.44 17.77
C LYS A 12 -3.36 18.01 17.34
N VAL A 13 -2.34 17.24 16.96
CA VAL A 13 -2.52 15.84 16.55
C VAL A 13 -2.82 14.98 17.77
N ARG A 14 -4.00 14.36 17.77
CA ARG A 14 -4.41 13.36 18.75
C ARG A 14 -4.22 11.97 18.15
N TRP A 15 -3.54 11.10 18.89
CA TRP A 15 -3.39 9.71 18.50
C TRP A 15 -4.65 8.93 18.88
N PHE A 16 -5.32 8.36 17.89
CA PHE A 16 -6.52 7.54 18.10
C PHE A 16 -6.25 6.03 17.97
N ALA A 17 -5.08 5.62 17.47
CA ALA A 17 -4.77 4.21 17.34
C ALA A 17 -4.42 3.61 18.72
N SER A 18 -5.13 2.56 19.09
CA SER A 18 -4.88 1.77 20.31
C SER A 18 -3.89 0.61 20.05
N GLU A 19 -3.61 0.30 18.78
CA GLU A 19 -2.68 -0.74 18.39
C GLU A 19 -1.23 -0.24 18.44
N GLY A 20 -0.30 -1.18 18.67
CA GLY A 20 1.13 -0.91 18.62
C GLY A 20 1.60 -0.53 17.21
N ASP A 21 2.84 -0.06 17.13
CA ASP A 21 3.48 0.26 15.86
C ASP A 21 3.45 -0.93 14.88
N VAL A 22 3.12 -0.65 13.63
CA VAL A 22 2.96 -1.67 12.58
C VAL A 22 4.27 -2.38 12.29
N ASN A 23 5.42 -1.71 12.37
CA ASN A 23 6.72 -2.36 12.16
C ASN A 23 7.02 -3.34 13.31
N SER A 24 6.69 -2.97 14.54
CA SER A 24 6.82 -3.84 15.71
C SER A 24 5.94 -5.10 15.58
N LYS A 25 4.72 -4.95 15.06
CA LYS A 25 3.83 -6.08 14.76
C LYS A 25 4.39 -6.97 13.65
N LEU A 26 4.86 -6.40 12.55
CA LEU A 26 5.44 -7.17 11.46
C LEU A 26 6.74 -7.86 11.88
N ALA A 27 7.57 -7.22 12.71
CA ALA A 27 8.76 -7.83 13.30
C ALA A 27 8.42 -9.06 14.16
N SER A 28 7.35 -9.01 14.97
CA SER A 28 6.96 -10.16 15.80
C SER A 28 6.44 -11.36 14.98
N ILE A 29 5.92 -11.11 13.77
CA ILE A 29 5.40 -12.15 12.88
C ILE A 29 6.49 -12.67 11.92
N ILE A 30 7.26 -11.77 11.32
CA ILE A 30 8.24 -12.07 10.26
C ILE A 30 9.62 -12.37 10.85
N GLY A 31 9.91 -11.87 12.04
CA GLY A 31 11.13 -12.13 12.80
C GLY A 31 12.32 -11.24 12.41
N LYS A 32 13.53 -11.69 12.81
CA LYS A 32 14.78 -10.94 12.72
C LYS A 32 15.08 -10.36 11.32
N LYS A 33 14.70 -11.07 10.25
CA LYS A 33 14.89 -10.58 8.88
C LYS A 33 14.17 -9.26 8.60
N PHE A 34 13.01 -9.04 9.21
CA PHE A 34 12.24 -7.80 9.07
C PHE A 34 12.87 -6.68 9.91
N GLU A 35 13.32 -7.00 11.12
CA GLU A 35 14.05 -6.05 11.98
C GLU A 35 15.32 -5.55 11.27
N ASP A 36 16.14 -6.46 10.74
CA ASP A 36 17.37 -6.12 10.00
C ASP A 36 17.08 -5.25 8.77
N TYR A 37 16.00 -5.56 8.06
CA TYR A 37 15.53 -4.74 6.94
C TYR A 37 15.17 -3.32 7.40
N ARG A 38 14.40 -3.18 8.48
CA ARG A 38 13.96 -1.88 8.99
C ARG A 38 15.12 -1.05 9.54
N GLU A 39 16.09 -1.67 10.20
CA GLU A 39 17.32 -1.01 10.63
C GLU A 39 18.08 -0.43 9.43
N LYS A 40 18.26 -1.21 8.36
CA LYS A 40 18.89 -0.73 7.11
C LYS A 40 18.08 0.38 6.44
N TRP A 41 16.76 0.25 6.39
CA TRP A 41 15.87 1.26 5.82
C TRP A 41 16.03 2.59 6.54
N ASP A 42 16.02 2.58 7.88
CA ASP A 42 16.10 3.80 8.66
C ASP A 42 17.50 4.44 8.56
N ALA A 43 18.57 3.64 8.53
CA ALA A 43 19.93 4.13 8.25
C ALA A 43 20.05 4.76 6.85
N ALA A 44 19.45 4.15 5.82
CA ALA A 44 19.43 4.70 4.47
C ALA A 44 18.66 6.04 4.41
N ASN A 45 17.53 6.15 5.09
CA ASN A 45 16.75 7.41 5.14
C ASN A 45 17.47 8.53 5.91
N ARG A 46 18.36 8.18 6.83
CA ARG A 46 19.24 9.14 7.53
C ARG A 46 20.54 9.42 6.77
N PHE A 47 20.71 8.86 5.58
CA PHE A 47 21.95 8.95 4.77
C PHE A 47 23.20 8.40 5.48
N GLU A 48 23.01 7.42 6.37
CA GLU A 48 24.08 6.73 7.10
C GLU A 48 24.57 5.45 6.38
N LEU A 49 23.76 4.95 5.43
CA LEU A 49 24.01 3.73 4.69
C LEU A 49 23.67 3.93 3.20
N GLU A 50 24.63 3.64 2.33
CA GLU A 50 24.41 3.45 0.89
C GLU A 50 24.35 1.94 0.61
N THR A 51 23.31 1.50 -0.09
CA THR A 51 23.07 0.08 -0.39
C THR A 51 23.38 -0.23 -1.84
N ASP A 52 23.98 -1.39 -2.11
CA ASP A 52 24.29 -1.84 -3.48
C ASP A 52 23.04 -2.10 -4.35
N PHE A 53 21.89 -2.33 -3.72
CA PHE A 53 20.59 -2.51 -4.38
C PHE A 53 19.48 -1.79 -3.59
N PRO A 54 18.43 -1.27 -4.25
CA PRO A 54 17.32 -0.61 -3.56
C PRO A 54 16.66 -1.46 -2.48
N LEU A 55 16.37 -0.86 -1.33
CA LEU A 55 15.58 -1.49 -0.27
C LEU A 55 14.06 -1.46 -0.56
N PHE A 56 13.63 -0.75 -1.60
CA PHE A 56 12.25 -0.51 -1.98
C PHE A 56 12.10 -0.51 -3.49
N LEU A 57 11.11 -1.23 -3.99
CA LEU A 57 10.63 -1.09 -5.36
C LEU A 57 9.20 -0.56 -5.36
N GLN A 58 8.94 0.49 -6.12
CA GLN A 58 7.58 0.91 -6.45
C GLN A 58 7.33 0.58 -7.92
N LEU A 59 6.35 -0.29 -8.19
CA LEU A 59 6.05 -0.77 -9.53
C LEU A 59 4.60 -0.45 -9.88
N GLU A 60 4.43 0.59 -10.69
CA GLU A 60 3.14 0.97 -11.25
C GLU A 60 2.80 0.07 -12.44
N THR A 61 1.88 -0.88 -12.25
CA THR A 61 1.51 -1.87 -13.28
C THR A 61 0.58 -1.31 -14.36
N ASN A 62 -0.14 -0.25 -14.06
CA ASN A 62 -1.03 0.49 -14.95
C ASN A 62 -1.35 1.85 -14.30
N GLN A 63 -1.94 2.78 -15.05
CA GLN A 63 -2.27 4.13 -14.57
C GLN A 63 -3.78 4.43 -14.63
N ILE A 64 -4.61 3.44 -14.29
CA ILE A 64 -6.08 3.59 -14.35
C ILE A 64 -6.67 3.80 -12.96
N CYS A 65 -7.68 4.66 -12.85
CA CYS A 65 -8.41 4.90 -11.62
C CYS A 65 -9.88 5.22 -11.89
N ASN A 66 -10.76 4.75 -11.00
CA ASN A 66 -12.20 4.99 -11.05
C ASN A 66 -12.62 6.30 -10.38
N LEU A 67 -11.67 7.04 -9.78
CA LEU A 67 -11.88 8.36 -9.18
C LEU A 67 -11.21 9.46 -10.00
N ARG A 68 -11.58 10.72 -9.71
CA ARG A 68 -11.01 11.94 -10.33
C ARG A 68 -10.61 12.96 -9.27
N CYS A 69 -9.87 12.51 -8.25
CA CYS A 69 -9.47 13.33 -7.11
C CYS A 69 -8.74 14.61 -7.58
N PRO A 70 -9.10 15.82 -7.11
CA PRO A 70 -8.50 17.06 -7.60
C PRO A 70 -7.00 17.20 -7.34
N SER A 71 -6.44 16.53 -6.33
CA SER A 71 -5.00 16.53 -6.05
C SER A 71 -4.20 15.51 -6.87
N CYS A 72 -4.88 14.63 -7.63
CA CYS A 72 -4.25 13.53 -8.35
C CYS A 72 -4.02 13.90 -9.83
N PRO A 73 -2.89 13.49 -10.44
CA PRO A 73 -2.67 13.67 -11.87
C PRO A 73 -3.80 13.10 -12.75
N ILE A 74 -4.45 12.01 -12.32
CA ILE A 74 -5.60 11.43 -13.05
C ILE A 74 -6.82 12.36 -13.05
N GLY A 75 -7.02 13.16 -11.99
CA GLY A 75 -8.14 14.08 -11.86
C GLY A 75 -7.92 15.42 -12.58
N GLN A 76 -6.69 15.70 -13.02
CA GLN A 76 -6.29 16.99 -13.59
C GLN A 76 -6.05 16.85 -15.11
N PRO A 77 -6.85 17.48 -15.99
CA PRO A 77 -6.77 17.25 -17.44
C PRO A 77 -5.38 17.45 -18.06
N GLU A 78 -4.67 18.51 -17.66
CA GLU A 78 -3.33 18.81 -18.18
C GLU A 78 -2.29 17.79 -17.72
N ALA A 79 -2.35 17.39 -16.44
CA ALA A 79 -1.46 16.37 -15.89
C ALA A 79 -1.78 14.98 -16.46
N TYR A 80 -3.07 14.67 -16.65
CA TYR A 80 -3.54 13.45 -17.27
C TYR A 80 -2.92 13.29 -18.66
N ALA A 81 -3.07 14.30 -19.52
CA ALA A 81 -2.55 14.27 -20.88
C ALA A 81 -1.01 14.15 -20.94
N LYS A 82 -0.30 14.60 -19.90
CA LYS A 82 1.17 14.62 -19.87
C LYS A 82 1.80 13.39 -19.23
N TYR A 83 1.19 12.86 -18.16
CA TYR A 83 1.82 11.89 -17.28
C TYR A 83 1.10 10.54 -17.20
N ILE A 84 -0.13 10.43 -17.71
CA ILE A 84 -0.92 9.20 -17.62
C ILE A 84 -0.86 8.45 -18.95
N SER A 85 -0.36 7.22 -18.88
CA SER A 85 -0.27 6.26 -19.96
C SER A 85 -1.40 5.22 -19.86
N PRO A 86 -2.03 4.83 -20.98
CA PRO A 86 -2.97 3.71 -21.01
C PRO A 86 -2.25 2.35 -20.99
N GLU A 87 -0.92 2.32 -21.05
CA GLU A 87 -0.16 1.09 -21.11
C GLU A 87 -0.24 0.30 -19.80
N LYS A 88 -0.20 -1.02 -19.94
CA LYS A 88 -0.12 -1.95 -18.83
C LYS A 88 1.23 -2.66 -18.91
N MET A 89 1.90 -2.77 -17.77
CA MET A 89 3.14 -3.53 -17.66
C MET A 89 2.90 -5.00 -18.05
N ASP A 90 3.70 -5.49 -18.99
CA ASP A 90 3.70 -6.90 -19.37
C ASP A 90 4.07 -7.80 -18.19
N TRP A 91 3.41 -8.96 -18.09
CA TRP A 91 3.66 -9.91 -17.02
C TRP A 91 5.11 -10.41 -17.01
N ASN A 92 5.71 -10.69 -18.18
CA ASN A 92 7.10 -11.17 -18.23
C ASN A 92 8.08 -10.08 -17.80
N LEU A 93 7.77 -8.80 -18.08
CA LEU A 93 8.58 -7.69 -17.57
C LEU A 93 8.49 -7.60 -16.05
N TYR A 94 7.28 -7.68 -15.49
CA TYR A 94 7.09 -7.71 -14.04
C TYR A 94 7.89 -8.86 -13.39
N GLN A 95 7.78 -10.07 -13.94
CA GLN A 95 8.53 -11.23 -13.43
C GLN A 95 10.04 -10.99 -13.47
N LYS A 96 10.58 -10.44 -14.57
CA LYS A 96 12.01 -10.12 -14.67
C LYS A 96 12.45 -9.15 -13.56
N ILE A 97 11.67 -8.11 -13.31
CA ILE A 97 11.97 -7.12 -12.26
C ILE A 97 11.96 -7.78 -10.87
N ILE A 98 10.95 -8.60 -10.57
CA ILE A 98 10.85 -9.30 -9.28
C ILE A 98 11.98 -10.32 -9.10
N LEU A 99 12.34 -11.08 -10.13
CA LEU A 99 13.45 -12.03 -10.09
C LEU A 99 14.81 -11.33 -9.91
N GLU A 100 14.98 -10.12 -10.45
CA GLU A 100 16.14 -9.31 -10.16
C GLU A 100 16.14 -8.82 -8.71
N GLY A 101 14.99 -8.37 -8.20
CA GLY A 101 14.84 -8.03 -6.79
C GLY A 101 15.16 -9.21 -5.86
N GLU A 102 14.70 -10.42 -6.18
CA GLU A 102 15.03 -11.64 -5.45
C GLU A 102 16.54 -11.91 -5.43
N LYS A 103 17.20 -11.81 -6.60
CA LYS A 103 18.65 -12.01 -6.74
C LYS A 103 19.46 -11.12 -5.80
N TYR A 104 19.01 -9.89 -5.57
CA TYR A 104 19.67 -8.93 -4.68
C TYR A 104 19.02 -8.81 -3.29
N ALA A 105 18.11 -9.72 -2.94
CA ALA A 105 17.39 -9.74 -1.66
C ALA A 105 16.67 -8.41 -1.34
N CYS A 106 16.02 -7.82 -2.35
CA CYS A 106 15.17 -6.65 -2.16
C CYS A 106 14.01 -7.00 -1.22
N PRO A 107 13.87 -6.30 -0.08
CA PRO A 107 12.96 -6.73 0.97
C PRO A 107 11.52 -6.24 0.79
N SER A 108 11.30 -5.18 0.02
CA SER A 108 10.00 -4.50 0.02
C SER A 108 9.53 -4.03 -1.37
N LEU A 109 8.21 -4.06 -1.55
CA LEU A 109 7.54 -3.77 -2.81
C LEU A 109 6.25 -2.98 -2.57
N GLU A 110 5.98 -2.02 -3.45
CA GLU A 110 4.69 -1.38 -3.61
C GLU A 110 4.21 -1.56 -5.05
N PRO A 111 3.30 -2.52 -5.33
CA PRO A 111 2.83 -2.83 -6.69
C PRO A 111 1.69 -1.88 -7.09
N GLN A 112 1.86 -0.59 -6.82
CA GLN A 112 0.94 0.49 -7.18
C GLN A 112 1.72 1.80 -7.39
N GLY A 113 1.09 2.78 -8.04
CA GLY A 113 1.58 4.14 -8.12
C GLY A 113 0.44 5.13 -8.37
N THR A 114 0.43 5.75 -9.55
CA THR A 114 -0.68 6.61 -9.97
C THR A 114 -1.86 5.79 -10.51
N ASN A 115 -2.50 5.00 -9.66
CA ASN A 115 -3.65 4.17 -10.05
C ASN A 115 -4.60 3.82 -8.89
N GLU A 116 -5.73 3.18 -9.21
CA GLU A 116 -6.47 2.35 -8.27
C GLU A 116 -6.08 0.88 -8.54
N PRO A 117 -5.23 0.26 -7.69
CA PRO A 117 -4.72 -1.09 -7.96
C PRO A 117 -5.82 -2.14 -7.98
N LEU A 118 -6.94 -1.96 -7.25
CA LEU A 118 -8.08 -2.87 -7.31
C LEU A 118 -8.81 -2.83 -8.67
N LEU A 119 -8.43 -1.99 -9.64
CA LEU A 119 -8.95 -2.15 -11.01
C LEU A 119 -8.25 -3.26 -11.78
N ASP A 120 -7.04 -3.68 -11.36
CA ASP A 120 -6.32 -4.76 -12.00
C ASP A 120 -6.77 -6.12 -11.46
N GLN A 121 -7.47 -6.92 -12.26
CA GLN A 121 -7.94 -8.26 -11.86
C GLN A 121 -6.82 -9.25 -11.51
N ASN A 122 -5.56 -8.92 -11.85
CA ASN A 122 -4.39 -9.75 -11.54
C ASN A 122 -3.58 -9.24 -10.34
N LEU A 123 -4.02 -8.19 -9.63
CA LEU A 123 -3.29 -7.59 -8.51
C LEU A 123 -2.79 -8.63 -7.49
N GLU A 124 -3.66 -9.55 -7.09
CA GLU A 124 -3.36 -10.59 -6.11
C GLU A 124 -2.26 -11.54 -6.61
N ASN A 125 -2.18 -11.77 -7.94
CA ASN A 125 -1.14 -12.59 -8.55
C ASN A 125 0.21 -11.86 -8.59
N TYR A 126 0.22 -10.55 -8.85
CA TYR A 126 1.44 -9.72 -8.75
C TYR A 126 2.01 -9.79 -7.32
N ILE A 127 1.16 -9.53 -6.32
CA ILE A 127 1.56 -9.57 -4.91
C ILE A 127 2.04 -10.97 -4.52
N LYS A 128 1.29 -12.01 -4.88
CA LYS A 128 1.66 -13.38 -4.58
C LYS A 128 3.00 -13.76 -5.20
N PHE A 129 3.23 -13.38 -6.46
CA PHE A 129 4.49 -13.65 -7.12
C PHE A 129 5.65 -12.98 -6.38
N ALA A 130 5.54 -11.71 -5.99
CA ALA A 130 6.59 -11.05 -5.20
C ALA A 130 6.80 -11.70 -3.83
N ALA A 131 5.73 -12.03 -3.11
CA ALA A 131 5.81 -12.69 -1.81
C ALA A 131 6.53 -14.05 -1.89
N ASP A 132 6.21 -14.84 -2.92
CA ASP A 132 6.82 -16.15 -3.18
C ASP A 132 8.32 -16.02 -3.55
N HIS A 133 8.80 -14.84 -3.97
CA HIS A 133 10.19 -14.54 -4.36
C HIS A 133 10.91 -13.62 -3.36
N GLY A 134 10.58 -13.74 -2.07
CA GLY A 134 11.41 -13.20 -0.99
C GLY A 134 11.11 -11.76 -0.55
N PHE A 135 10.12 -11.09 -1.14
CA PHE A 135 9.65 -9.79 -0.66
C PHE A 135 8.86 -9.97 0.64
N ILE A 136 9.35 -9.37 1.72
CA ILE A 136 8.82 -9.55 3.08
C ILE A 136 7.96 -8.37 3.56
N ASP A 137 8.03 -7.21 2.90
CA ASP A 137 7.19 -6.04 3.19
C ASP A 137 6.53 -5.55 1.90
N ILE A 138 5.34 -6.09 1.61
CA ILE A 138 4.54 -5.69 0.45
C ILE A 138 3.42 -4.76 0.91
N MET A 139 3.41 -3.56 0.37
CA MET A 139 2.54 -2.47 0.79
C MET A 139 1.64 -2.05 -0.36
N LEU A 140 0.36 -1.80 -0.07
CA LEU A 140 -0.58 -1.31 -1.07
C LEU A 140 -1.39 -0.13 -0.54
N ASN A 141 -1.56 0.88 -1.38
CA ASN A 141 -2.52 1.95 -1.17
C ASN A 141 -3.71 1.76 -2.12
N THR A 142 -4.93 1.84 -1.59
CA THR A 142 -6.17 1.72 -2.39
C THR A 142 -7.23 2.70 -1.88
N ASN A 143 -8.08 3.19 -2.78
CA ASN A 143 -9.25 3.98 -2.42
C ASN A 143 -10.38 3.13 -1.80
N GLY A 144 -10.31 1.78 -1.92
CA GLY A 144 -11.25 0.84 -1.29
C GLY A 144 -12.68 0.83 -1.86
N THR A 145 -13.00 1.66 -2.85
CA THR A 145 -14.37 1.85 -3.36
C THR A 145 -14.96 0.62 -4.04
N ILE A 146 -14.09 -0.27 -4.56
CA ILE A 146 -14.46 -1.49 -5.30
C ILE A 146 -13.98 -2.78 -4.62
N LEU A 147 -13.61 -2.70 -3.34
CA LEU A 147 -13.14 -3.85 -2.57
C LEU A 147 -14.32 -4.74 -2.17
N SER A 148 -14.55 -5.83 -2.92
CA SER A 148 -15.57 -6.83 -2.60
C SER A 148 -15.08 -7.85 -1.56
N GLU A 149 -16.00 -8.59 -0.95
CA GLU A 149 -15.66 -9.65 0.02
C GLU A 149 -14.82 -10.76 -0.58
N GLU A 150 -15.20 -11.24 -1.77
CA GLU A 150 -14.45 -12.28 -2.49
C GLU A 150 -13.02 -11.83 -2.73
N ARG A 151 -12.87 -10.57 -3.16
CA ARG A 151 -11.57 -10.00 -3.45
C ARG A 151 -10.75 -9.76 -2.19
N ALA A 152 -11.37 -9.26 -1.12
CA ALA A 152 -10.75 -9.13 0.19
C ALA A 152 -10.11 -10.44 0.65
N ARG A 153 -10.80 -11.58 0.51
CA ARG A 153 -10.27 -12.90 0.89
C ARG A 153 -9.08 -13.34 0.04
N LYS A 154 -9.13 -13.12 -1.28
CA LYS A 154 -8.00 -13.41 -2.19
C LYS A 154 -6.80 -12.52 -1.86
N PHE A 155 -7.07 -11.24 -1.64
CA PHE A 155 -6.10 -10.21 -1.34
C PHE A 155 -5.38 -10.48 -0.01
N LEU A 156 -6.11 -10.84 1.05
CA LEU A 156 -5.52 -11.21 2.35
C LEU A 156 -4.66 -12.48 2.29
N LYS A 157 -4.88 -13.37 1.31
CA LYS A 157 -4.08 -14.60 1.10
C LYS A 157 -2.94 -14.43 0.10
N SER A 158 -2.76 -13.23 -0.44
CA SER A 158 -1.75 -12.96 -1.47
C SER A 158 -0.33 -12.82 -0.92
N GLY A 159 -0.16 -12.65 0.40
CA GLY A 159 1.14 -12.28 0.99
C GLY A 159 1.35 -10.77 1.14
N ILE A 160 0.29 -9.96 0.92
CA ILE A 160 0.28 -8.55 1.28
C ILE A 160 0.54 -8.38 2.78
N THR A 161 1.36 -7.41 3.15
CA THR A 161 1.71 -7.13 4.56
C THR A 161 1.04 -5.86 5.08
N ARG A 162 0.78 -4.89 4.21
CA ARG A 162 0.15 -3.62 4.58
C ARG A 162 -0.87 -3.18 3.55
N VAL A 163 -2.02 -2.74 4.05
CA VAL A 163 -3.08 -2.13 3.26
C VAL A 163 -3.38 -0.77 3.84
N ARG A 164 -3.21 0.26 3.02
CA ARG A 164 -3.49 1.65 3.36
C ARG A 164 -4.71 2.11 2.57
N PHE A 165 -5.76 2.51 3.29
CA PHE A 165 -6.94 3.07 2.66
C PHE A 165 -6.81 4.58 2.53
N SER A 166 -6.99 5.05 1.30
CA SER A 166 -6.96 6.44 0.90
C SER A 166 -8.27 7.15 1.34
N LEU A 167 -8.28 7.66 2.57
CA LEU A 167 -9.38 8.38 3.19
C LEU A 167 -8.91 9.77 3.66
N ASP A 168 -9.04 10.80 2.82
CA ASP A 168 -8.49 12.15 3.11
C ASP A 168 -9.46 13.08 3.84
N ALA A 169 -10.59 12.57 4.32
CA ALA A 169 -11.60 13.36 5.02
C ALA A 169 -12.41 12.50 5.99
N ALA A 170 -12.79 13.09 7.12
CA ALA A 170 -13.57 12.41 8.18
C ALA A 170 -15.09 12.63 8.06
N THR A 171 -15.53 13.52 7.17
CA THR A 171 -16.95 13.79 6.89
C THR A 171 -17.29 13.41 5.46
N LYS A 172 -18.54 13.02 5.25
CA LYS A 172 -19.05 12.66 3.93
C LYS A 172 -18.94 13.82 2.94
N GLU A 173 -19.34 15.01 3.37
CA GLU A 173 -19.37 16.20 2.52
C GLU A 173 -17.97 16.54 2.00
N THR A 174 -16.96 16.50 2.87
CA THR A 174 -15.58 16.80 2.47
C THR A 174 -14.98 15.64 1.67
N TYR A 175 -15.23 14.39 2.06
CA TYR A 175 -14.73 13.22 1.32
C TYR A 175 -15.18 13.22 -0.14
N GLU A 176 -16.48 13.45 -0.39
CA GLU A 176 -17.04 13.41 -1.74
C GLU A 176 -16.56 14.57 -2.61
N GLN A 177 -16.02 15.65 -2.00
CA GLN A 177 -15.32 16.73 -2.71
C GLN A 177 -13.87 16.39 -3.05
N VAL A 178 -13.10 15.83 -2.10
CA VAL A 178 -11.67 15.57 -2.29
C VAL A 178 -11.37 14.24 -2.99
N ARG A 179 -12.28 13.27 -2.89
CA ARG A 179 -12.23 11.96 -3.57
C ARG A 179 -13.35 11.86 -4.60
N LEU A 180 -13.38 12.79 -5.55
CA LEU A 180 -14.43 12.91 -6.58
C LEU A 180 -14.73 11.56 -7.28
N GLY A 181 -15.99 11.14 -7.21
CA GLY A 181 -16.48 9.84 -7.69
C GLY A 181 -16.63 8.77 -6.60
N GLY A 182 -16.03 8.99 -5.43
CA GLY A 182 -16.18 8.14 -4.26
C GLY A 182 -17.50 8.43 -3.53
N LYS A 183 -18.00 7.42 -2.81
CA LYS A 183 -19.18 7.56 -1.93
C LYS A 183 -18.77 7.16 -0.52
N PHE A 184 -18.76 8.12 0.40
CA PHE A 184 -18.16 7.94 1.73
C PHE A 184 -18.70 6.69 2.44
N ASP A 185 -20.03 6.60 2.56
CA ASP A 185 -20.69 5.50 3.28
C ASP A 185 -20.39 4.12 2.67
N SER A 186 -20.33 4.04 1.34
CA SER A 186 -20.01 2.79 0.64
C SER A 186 -18.54 2.40 0.82
N THR A 187 -17.62 3.37 0.71
CA THR A 187 -16.19 3.13 0.96
C THR A 187 -15.95 2.67 2.39
N MET A 188 -16.55 3.34 3.37
CA MET A 188 -16.44 2.96 4.78
C MET A 188 -16.96 1.56 5.03
N LYS A 189 -18.12 1.21 4.47
CA LYS A 189 -18.68 -0.15 4.56
C LYS A 189 -17.73 -1.21 3.97
N ASN A 190 -17.08 -0.94 2.84
CA ASN A 190 -16.12 -1.87 2.25
C ASN A 190 -14.89 -2.08 3.15
N ILE A 191 -14.39 -1.00 3.76
CA ILE A 191 -13.23 -1.04 4.67
C ILE A 191 -13.58 -1.81 5.95
N GLU A 192 -14.71 -1.50 6.58
CA GLU A 192 -15.20 -2.21 7.75
C GLU A 192 -15.36 -3.70 7.45
N ARG A 193 -15.95 -4.04 6.29
CA ARG A 193 -16.11 -5.43 5.88
C ARG A 193 -14.78 -6.14 5.64
N PHE A 194 -13.79 -5.47 5.04
CA PHE A 194 -12.44 -6.00 4.89
C PHE A 194 -11.81 -6.34 6.25
N LEU A 195 -11.93 -5.44 7.24
CA LEU A 195 -11.42 -5.66 8.59
C LEU A 195 -12.14 -6.82 9.31
N GLU A 196 -13.46 -6.93 9.14
CA GLU A 196 -14.23 -8.08 9.65
C GLU A 196 -13.74 -9.40 9.07
N ILE A 197 -13.52 -9.45 7.75
CA ILE A 197 -13.03 -10.64 7.06
C ILE A 197 -11.63 -11.01 7.57
N LYS A 198 -10.72 -10.03 7.70
CA LYS A 198 -9.37 -10.27 8.27
C LYS A 198 -9.46 -10.92 9.65
N LYS A 199 -10.33 -10.41 10.52
CA LYS A 199 -10.57 -10.96 11.86
C LYS A 199 -11.16 -12.37 11.82
N GLN A 200 -12.12 -12.63 10.93
CA GLN A 200 -12.76 -13.95 10.78
C GLN A 200 -11.78 -15.02 10.28
N GLU A 201 -10.91 -14.66 9.33
CA GLU A 201 -9.93 -15.58 8.76
C GLU A 201 -8.70 -15.79 9.66
N LYS A 202 -8.59 -15.04 10.77
CA LYS A 202 -7.48 -15.12 11.73
C LYS A 202 -6.11 -14.97 11.06
N LEU A 203 -6.02 -14.04 10.12
CA LEU A 203 -4.78 -13.73 9.44
C LEU A 203 -4.00 -12.70 10.26
N ASP A 204 -2.83 -13.14 10.74
CA ASP A 204 -1.95 -12.32 11.59
C ASP A 204 -1.16 -11.29 10.76
N LEU A 205 -0.83 -11.63 9.50
CA LEU A 205 -0.33 -10.70 8.48
C LEU A 205 -1.43 -9.72 8.05
#